data_AF-A0A3M9ZLB9-F1
#
_entry.id   AF-A0A3M9ZLB9-F1
#
_cell.length_a   1.000
_cell.length_b   1.000
_cell.length_c   1.000
_cell.angle_alpha   90.00
_cell.angle_beta   90.00
_cell.angle_gamma   90.00
#
_symmetry.space_group_name_H-M   'P 1'
#
loop_
_entity.id
_entity.type
_entity.pdbx_description
1 polymer ?
#
loop_
_entity_poly.entity_id
_entity_poly.type
_entity_poly.pdbx_seq_one_letter_code
_entity_poly.pdbx_strand_id
1 'polypeptide(L)'
;MATSSRPGAVPADSPYRAAMREAKEHAAKVLADPAACPTFPSINRSNGLAEALCYMQGYLAGRMASTGRAPTSEEMRAVRHDVMHDDAVRELVVGMQDETLTRPEDSAQPRGFLA
;
A
#
# COMPACT_ATOMS: atom_id res chain seq x y z
N MET A 1 -2.74 23.20 31.30
CA MET A 1 -1.70 22.90 30.32
C MET A 1 -2.27 21.92 29.31
N ALA A 2 -2.60 22.37 28.11
CA ALA A 2 -3.07 21.49 27.03
C ALA A 2 -1.84 20.98 26.28
N THR A 3 -1.55 19.68 26.41
CA THR A 3 -0.55 19.02 25.56
C THR A 3 -1.10 18.99 24.14
N SER A 4 -0.50 19.80 23.26
CA SER A 4 -0.74 19.74 21.83
C SER A 4 -0.22 18.39 21.31
N SER A 5 -1.10 17.39 21.27
CA SER A 5 -0.84 16.15 20.56
C SER A 5 -0.81 16.47 19.08
N ARG A 6 0.30 16.12 18.38
CA ARG A 6 0.30 16.11 16.92
C ARG A 6 -0.95 15.35 16.46
N PRO A 7 -1.75 15.88 15.53
CA PRO A 7 -2.85 15.12 14.97
C PRO A 7 -2.27 13.86 14.31
N GLY A 8 -2.71 12.68 14.75
CA GLY A 8 -2.47 11.43 14.03
C GLY A 8 -1.36 10.50 14.52
N ALA A 9 -0.74 10.72 15.69
CA ALA A 9 0.19 9.74 16.25
C ALA A 9 -0.58 8.53 16.85
N VAL A 10 -0.27 7.32 16.40
CA VAL A 10 -0.87 6.09 16.94
C VAL A 10 -0.29 5.77 18.32
N PRO A 11 -1.13 5.61 19.36
CA PRO A 11 -0.67 5.31 20.72
C PRO A 11 0.27 4.10 20.82
N ALA A 12 1.16 4.12 21.83
CA ALA A 12 2.15 3.07 22.07
C ALA A 12 1.54 1.68 22.33
N ASP A 13 0.34 1.67 22.87
CA ASP A 13 -0.47 0.52 23.27
C ASP A 13 -1.58 0.19 22.27
N SER A 14 -1.58 0.83 21.08
CA SER A 14 -2.62 0.58 20.08
C SER A 14 -2.65 -0.90 19.67
N PRO A 15 -3.84 -1.54 19.65
CA PRO A 15 -3.98 -2.93 19.23
C PRO A 15 -3.63 -3.15 17.76
N TYR A 16 -3.54 -2.08 16.97
CA TYR A 16 -3.24 -2.13 15.54
C TYR A 16 -1.75 -2.07 15.22
N ARG A 17 -0.87 -1.96 16.22
CA ARG A 17 0.59 -1.85 15.99
C ARG A 17 1.18 -3.01 15.21
N ALA A 18 0.75 -4.24 15.51
CA ALA A 18 1.20 -5.41 14.77
C ALA A 18 0.76 -5.33 13.30
N ALA A 19 -0.52 -4.99 13.05
CA ALA A 19 -1.07 -4.82 11.72
C ALA A 19 -0.34 -3.74 10.91
N MET A 20 -0.01 -2.60 11.55
CA MET A 20 0.74 -1.52 10.92
C MET A 20 2.16 -1.93 10.56
N ARG A 21 2.88 -2.56 11.49
CA ARG A 21 4.25 -3.06 11.26
C ARG A 21 4.27 -4.05 10.11
N GLU A 22 3.36 -5.03 10.14
CA GLU A 22 3.27 -6.05 9.09
C GLU A 22 2.91 -5.45 7.74
N ALA A 23 2.03 -4.44 7.68
CA ALA A 23 1.74 -3.74 6.44
C ALA A 23 2.98 -3.04 5.86
N LYS A 24 3.80 -2.40 6.69
CA LYS A 24 5.05 -1.74 6.26
C LYS A 24 6.10 -2.76 5.80
N GLU A 25 6.30 -3.83 6.56
CA GLU A 25 7.18 -4.94 6.18
C GLU A 25 6.72 -5.61 4.88
N HIS A 26 5.40 -5.73 4.68
CA HIS A 26 4.84 -6.25 3.43
C HIS A 26 5.11 -5.31 2.26
N ALA A 27 4.95 -4.00 2.43
CA ALA A 27 5.27 -3.01 1.40
C ALA A 27 6.74 -3.11 0.97
N ALA A 28 7.66 -3.25 1.93
CA ALA A 28 9.09 -3.41 1.66
C ALA A 28 9.40 -4.71 0.88
N LYS A 29 8.69 -5.81 1.18
CA LYS A 29 8.82 -7.08 0.43
C LYS A 29 8.32 -6.94 -1.00
N VAL A 30 7.16 -6.32 -1.19
CA VAL A 30 6.60 -6.05 -2.53
C VAL A 30 7.53 -5.14 -3.31
N LEU A 31 8.08 -4.09 -2.69
CA LEU A 31 9.03 -3.19 -3.33
C LEU A 31 10.30 -3.91 -3.80
N ALA A 32 10.82 -4.84 -2.98
CA ALA A 32 12.02 -5.59 -3.31
C ALA A 32 11.80 -6.62 -4.44
N ASP A 33 10.66 -7.31 -4.44
CA ASP A 33 10.28 -8.28 -5.48
C ASP A 33 8.75 -8.37 -5.61
N PRO A 34 8.12 -7.59 -6.51
CA PRO A 34 6.69 -7.65 -6.73
C PRO A 34 6.22 -9.01 -7.25
N ALA A 35 7.05 -9.71 -8.03
CA ALA A 35 6.70 -11.00 -8.62
C ALA A 35 6.63 -12.13 -7.58
N ALA A 36 7.37 -11.99 -6.47
CA ALA A 36 7.27 -12.89 -5.31
C ALA A 36 5.98 -12.69 -4.49
N CYS A 37 5.13 -11.71 -4.82
CA CYS A 37 3.88 -11.41 -4.12
C CYS A 37 2.66 -11.75 -5.01
N PRO A 38 2.13 -12.99 -4.97
CA PRO A 38 1.10 -13.45 -5.92
C PRO A 38 -0.23 -12.70 -5.86
N THR A 39 -0.49 -12.02 -4.74
CA THR A 39 -1.70 -11.22 -4.54
C THR A 39 -1.52 -9.76 -4.96
N PHE A 40 -0.28 -9.33 -5.23
CA PHE A 40 -0.01 -7.99 -5.72
C PHE A 40 -0.57 -7.86 -7.14
N PRO A 41 -1.39 -6.83 -7.43
CA PRO A 41 -2.02 -6.70 -8.73
C PRO A 41 -0.98 -6.49 -9.82
N SER A 42 -1.35 -6.85 -11.06
CA SER A 42 -0.59 -6.41 -12.23
C SER A 42 -0.76 -4.91 -12.39
N ILE A 43 0.31 -4.18 -12.09
CA ILE A 43 0.35 -2.73 -12.17
C ILE A 43 1.00 -2.29 -13.48
N ASN A 44 0.46 -1.23 -14.07
CA ASN A 44 1.01 -0.53 -15.22
C ASN A 44 1.00 0.97 -14.96
N ARG A 45 1.61 1.75 -15.84
CA ARG A 45 1.71 3.21 -15.67
C ARG A 45 0.36 3.93 -15.48
N SER A 46 -0.73 3.41 -16.06
CA SER A 46 -2.04 4.07 -16.00
C SER A 46 -2.82 3.81 -14.72
N ASN A 47 -2.55 2.71 -14.01
CA ASN A 47 -3.24 2.33 -12.77
C ASN A 47 -2.32 2.24 -11.53
N GLY A 48 -1.00 2.24 -11.76
CA GLY A 48 0.13 2.50 -10.86
C GLY A 48 -0.19 2.83 -9.42
N LEU A 49 -0.39 4.13 -9.24
CA LEU A 49 -0.69 4.80 -7.99
C LEU A 49 -1.96 4.26 -7.33
N ALA A 50 -3.06 4.13 -8.09
CA ALA A 50 -4.35 3.77 -7.55
C ALA A 50 -4.37 2.32 -7.05
N GLU A 51 -3.84 1.39 -7.84
CA GLU A 51 -3.79 -0.03 -7.49
C GLU A 51 -2.84 -0.28 -6.31
N ALA A 52 -1.66 0.33 -6.29
CA ALA A 52 -0.72 0.18 -5.17
C ALA A 52 -1.33 0.70 -3.85
N LEU A 53 -2.01 1.86 -3.88
CA LEU A 53 -2.70 2.40 -2.70
C LEU A 53 -3.86 1.51 -2.26
N CYS A 54 -4.71 1.07 -3.18
CA CYS A 54 -5.83 0.18 -2.88
C CYS A 54 -5.34 -1.15 -2.29
N TYR A 55 -4.30 -1.74 -2.87
CA TYR A 55 -3.70 -2.97 -2.38
C TYR A 55 -3.17 -2.81 -0.95
N MET A 56 -2.38 -1.77 -0.67
CA MET A 56 -1.83 -1.56 0.66
C MET A 56 -2.90 -1.23 1.71
N GLN A 57 -3.93 -0.47 1.32
CA GLN A 57 -5.08 -0.20 2.21
C GLN A 57 -5.89 -1.47 2.49
N GLY A 58 -6.11 -2.30 1.48
CA GLY A 58 -6.80 -3.59 1.62
C GLY A 58 -6.04 -4.57 2.52
N TYR A 59 -4.72 -4.66 2.33
CA TYR A 59 -3.85 -5.47 3.18
C TYR A 59 -3.94 -5.02 4.64
N LEU A 60 -3.77 -3.71 4.90
CA LEU A 60 -3.89 -3.13 6.24
C LEU A 60 -5.27 -3.40 6.85
N ALA A 61 -6.35 -3.21 6.10
CA ALA A 61 -7.71 -3.48 6.58
C ALA A 61 -7.90 -4.95 6.97
N GLY A 62 -7.37 -5.89 6.18
CA GLY A 62 -7.38 -7.33 6.52
C GLY A 62 -6.62 -7.65 7.80
N ARG A 63 -5.43 -7.07 7.99
CA ARG A 63 -4.65 -7.24 9.23
C ARG A 63 -5.35 -6.61 10.42
N MET A 64 -5.93 -5.42 10.27
CA MET A 64 -6.71 -4.79 11.33
C MET A 64 -7.96 -5.61 11.71
N ALA A 65 -8.68 -6.16 10.73
CA ALA A 65 -9.83 -7.03 10.97
C ALA A 65 -9.44 -8.29 11.76
N SER A 66 -8.25 -8.84 11.53
CA SER A 66 -7.74 -10.00 12.26
C SER A 66 -7.51 -9.76 13.77
N THR A 67 -7.46 -8.49 14.21
CA THR A 67 -7.37 -8.14 15.65
C THR A 67 -8.68 -8.38 16.41
N GLY A 68 -9.79 -8.64 15.70
CA GLY A 68 -11.12 -8.81 16.30
C GLY A 68 -11.76 -7.52 16.81
N ARG A 69 -11.13 -6.36 16.57
CA ARG A 69 -11.60 -5.05 17.06
C ARG A 69 -11.88 -4.10 15.90
N ALA A 70 -13.11 -3.59 15.83
CA ALA A 70 -13.46 -2.50 14.95
C ALA A 70 -12.79 -1.18 15.40
N PRO A 71 -12.01 -0.52 14.54
CA PRO A 71 -11.38 0.76 14.85
C PRO A 71 -12.39 1.89 14.83
N THR A 72 -12.19 2.89 15.69
CA THR A 72 -12.88 4.17 15.57
C THR A 72 -12.40 4.95 14.34
N SER A 73 -13.15 5.96 13.92
CA SER A 73 -12.77 6.83 12.80
C SER A 73 -11.43 7.54 13.03
N GLU A 74 -11.14 7.94 14.28
CA GLU A 74 -9.89 8.61 14.65
C GLU A 74 -8.70 7.65 14.61
N GLU A 75 -8.87 6.44 15.17
CA GLU A 75 -7.85 5.40 15.11
C GLU A 75 -7.55 5.00 13.67
N MET A 76 -8.60 4.80 12.87
CA MET A 76 -8.45 4.46 11.46
C MET A 76 -7.74 5.58 10.68
N ARG A 77 -8.02 6.86 10.99
CA ARG A 77 -7.31 7.99 10.39
C ARG A 77 -5.82 7.99 10.78
N ALA A 78 -5.50 7.79 12.05
CA ALA A 78 -4.12 7.77 12.54
C ALA A 78 -3.33 6.58 11.96
N VAL A 79 -3.92 5.39 11.96
CA VAL A 79 -3.33 4.15 11.43
C VAL A 79 -3.06 4.27 9.93
N ARG A 80 -4.05 4.72 9.13
CA ARG A 80 -3.83 4.95 7.71
C ARG A 80 -2.79 6.03 7.45
N HIS A 81 -2.83 7.13 8.21
CA HIS A 81 -1.84 8.20 8.05
C HIS A 81 -0.43 7.68 8.30
N ASP A 82 -0.19 6.94 9.37
CA ASP A 82 1.12 6.39 9.70
C ASP A 82 1.63 5.40 8.63
N VAL A 83 0.79 4.46 8.19
CA VAL A 83 1.21 3.45 7.19
C VAL A 83 1.41 4.08 5.81
N MET A 84 0.51 4.97 5.36
CA MET A 84 0.62 5.57 4.02
C MET A 84 1.74 6.62 3.90
N HIS A 85 2.30 7.08 5.02
CA HIS A 85 3.48 7.95 5.04
C HIS A 85 4.79 7.21 5.32
N ASP A 86 4.74 5.88 5.43
CA ASP A 86 5.94 5.04 5.54
C ASP A 86 6.74 5.08 4.23
N ASP A 87 8.07 5.13 4.32
CA ASP A 87 8.94 5.30 3.16
C ASP A 87 8.80 4.14 2.17
N ALA A 88 8.71 2.88 2.64
CA ALA A 88 8.54 1.74 1.75
C ALA A 88 7.20 1.77 1.02
N VAL A 89 6.14 2.23 1.68
CA VAL A 89 4.81 2.40 1.05
C VAL A 89 4.84 3.53 0.02
N ARG A 90 5.50 4.65 0.34
CA ARG A 90 5.64 5.77 -0.59
C ARG A 90 6.49 5.40 -1.80
N GLU A 91 7.61 4.70 -1.59
CA GLU A 91 8.49 4.23 -2.65
C GLU A 91 7.81 3.20 -3.53
N LEU A 92 7.03 2.27 -2.96
CA LEU A 92 6.18 1.37 -3.73
C LEU A 92 5.20 2.16 -4.61
N VAL A 93 4.52 3.16 -4.05
CA VAL A 93 3.54 3.97 -4.79
C VAL A 93 4.18 4.83 -5.89
N VAL A 94 5.36 5.39 -5.63
CA VAL A 94 6.11 6.24 -6.58
C VAL A 94 6.78 5.40 -7.65
N GLY A 95 7.41 4.27 -7.28
CA GLY A 95 8.02 3.34 -8.22
C GLY A 95 7.01 2.76 -9.20
N MET A 96 5.76 2.63 -8.78
CA MET A 96 4.65 2.20 -9.66
C MET A 96 4.13 3.30 -10.59
N GLN A 97 4.70 4.52 -10.54
CA GLN A 97 4.46 5.60 -11.50
C GLN A 97 5.61 5.73 -12.52
N ASP A 98 6.63 4.86 -12.43
CA ASP A 98 7.79 4.89 -13.32
C ASP A 98 7.36 4.77 -14.79
N GLU A 99 7.92 5.64 -15.63
CA GLU A 99 7.59 5.71 -17.05
C GLU A 99 8.09 4.49 -17.85
N THR A 100 8.98 3.70 -17.27
CA THR A 100 9.49 2.43 -17.82
C THR A 100 8.54 1.26 -17.61
N LEU A 101 7.47 1.43 -16.82
CA LEU A 101 6.40 0.43 -16.70
C LEU A 101 5.57 0.39 -17.98
N THR A 102 5.46 -0.80 -18.58
CA THR A 102 4.65 -1.04 -19.78
C THR A 102 3.23 -0.56 -19.60
N ARG A 103 2.71 0.18 -20.57
CA ARG A 103 1.29 0.53 -20.64
C ARG A 103 0.48 -0.70 -21.03
N PRO A 104 -0.82 -0.78 -20.67
CA PRO A 104 -1.69 -1.87 -21.14
C PRO A 104 -1.66 -2.06 -22.66
N GLU A 105 -1.45 -0.96 -23.39
CA GLU A 105 -1.35 -0.90 -24.86
C GLU A 105 -0.06 -1.53 -25.40
N ASP A 106 1.02 -1.57 -24.60
CA ASP A 106 2.31 -2.15 -24.98
C ASP A 106 2.26 -3.70 -24.97
N SER A 107 1.39 -4.27 -24.13
CA SER A 107 1.15 -5.72 -24.03
C SER A 107 0.21 -6.26 -25.10
N ALA A 108 -0.44 -5.39 -25.88
CA ALA A 108 -1.53 -5.75 -26.79
C ALA A 108 -1.11 -5.93 -28.27
N GLN A 109 0.19 -6.08 -28.58
CA GLN A 109 0.63 -6.42 -29.95
C GLN A 109 1.26 -7.82 -30.02
N PRO A 110 0.50 -8.85 -30.43
CA PRO A 110 1.01 -9.76 -31.43
C PRO A 110 0.96 -9.02 -32.77
N ARG A 111 2.06 -8.36 -33.16
CA ARG A 111 2.27 -8.04 -34.58
C ARG A 111 2.62 -9.32 -35.34
N GLY A 112 1.66 -10.23 -35.37
CA GLY A 112 1.54 -11.26 -36.39
C GLY A 112 0.42 -10.85 -37.33
N PHE A 113 0.76 -10.19 -38.43
CA PHE A 113 0.15 -10.54 -39.72
C PHE A 113 1.06 -10.09 -40.87
N LEU A 114 1.37 -11.08 -41.70
CA LEU A 114 2.14 -11.03 -42.94
C LEU A 114 1.43 -10.22 -44.02
N ALA A 115 2.21 -9.57 -44.89
CA ALA A 115 2.17 -9.71 -46.35
C ALA A 115 3.40 -9.02 -46.96
#